data_AF-A0A662QSX8-F1
#
_entry.id   AF-A0A662QSX8-F1
#
_cell.length_a   1.000
_cell.length_b   1.000
_cell.length_c   1.000
_cell.angle_alpha   90.00
_cell.angle_beta   90.00
_cell.angle_gamma   90.00
#
_symmetry.space_group_name_H-M   'P 1'
#
loop_
_entity.id
_entity.type
_entity.pdbx_description
1 polymer ?
#
loop_
_entity_poly.entity_id
_entity_poly.type
_entity_poly.pdbx_seq_one_letter_code
_entity_poly.pdbx_strand_id
1 'polypeptide(L)' 'MAKEYIIDWLIEALEHLGGRGSIIEICKYVWENYEQDLHNMGDIFYTWQYDIRWAATELRKRGKIKPTDMSPQGIWELSN' A
#
# COMPACT_ATOMS: atom_id res chain seq x y z
N MET A 1 -3.24 3.06 -14.71
CA MET A 1 -1.98 3.84 -14.71
C MET A 1 -1.67 4.41 -13.34
N ALA A 2 -2.15 5.59 -12.92
CA ALA A 2 -1.71 6.17 -11.63
C ALA A 2 -1.99 5.30 -10.38
N LYS A 3 -3.16 4.65 -10.33
CA LYS A 3 -3.52 3.73 -9.23
C LYS A 3 -2.76 2.40 -9.27
N GLU A 4 -2.17 2.03 -10.40
CA GLU A 4 -1.36 0.80 -10.49
C GLU A 4 -0.02 1.00 -9.77
N TYR A 5 0.60 2.19 -9.88
CA TYR A 5 1.79 2.52 -9.09
C TYR A 5 1.55 2.42 -7.59
N ILE A 6 0.38 2.87 -7.09
CA ILE A 6 0.03 2.75 -5.67
C ILE A 6 -0.07 1.28 -5.21
N ILE A 7 -0.53 0.39 -6.10
CA ILE A 7 -0.58 -1.06 -5.81
C ILE A 7 0.84 -1.61 -5.70
N ASP A 8 1.72 -1.25 -6.64
CA ASP A 8 3.10 -1.73 -6.67
C ASP A 8 3.88 -1.22 -5.45
N TRP A 9 3.77 0.07 -5.12
CA TRP A 9 4.40 0.66 -3.95
C TRP A 9 3.93 0.06 -2.63
N LEU A 10 2.66 -0.35 -2.54
CA LEU A 10 2.14 -1.05 -1.38
C LEU A 10 2.78 -2.44 -1.22
N ILE A 11 2.98 -3.19 -2.30
CA ILE A 11 3.70 -4.47 -2.25
C ILE A 11 5.15 -4.24 -1.84
N GLU A 12 5.83 -3.30 -2.47
CA GLU A 12 7.24 -2.99 -2.17
C GLU A 12 7.43 -2.55 -0.72
N ALA A 13 6.52 -1.72 -0.20
CA ALA A 13 6.53 -1.34 1.21
C ALA A 13 6.38 -2.54 2.14
N LEU A 14 5.46 -3.46 1.82
CA LEU A 14 5.28 -4.67 2.62
C LEU A 14 6.49 -5.60 2.54
N GLU A 15 7.09 -5.78 1.37
CA GLU A 15 8.32 -6.56 1.19
C GLU A 15 9.48 -5.94 1.99
N HIS A 16 9.65 -4.62 1.94
CA HIS A 16 10.65 -3.89 2.73
C HIS A 16 10.44 -4.07 4.25
N LEU A 17 9.19 -4.13 4.71
CA LEU A 17 8.83 -4.36 6.11
C LEU A 17 8.87 -5.85 6.54
N GLY A 18 9.41 -6.73 5.71
CA GLY A 18 9.52 -8.17 6.02
C GLY A 18 8.20 -8.94 5.82
N GLY A 19 7.38 -8.48 4.89
CA GLY A 19 6.12 -9.09 4.49
C GLY A 19 4.90 -8.65 5.29
N ARG A 20 5.04 -7.78 6.29
CA ARG A 20 3.93 -7.26 7.11
C ARG A 20 4.16 -5.84 7.60
N GLY A 21 3.10 -5.04 7.65
CA GLY A 21 3.19 -3.66 8.12
C GLY A 21 1.83 -3.02 8.40
N SER A 22 1.84 -2.00 9.24
CA SER A 22 0.68 -1.13 9.43
C SER A 22 0.54 -0.13 8.28
N ILE A 23 -0.67 0.42 8.11
CA ILE A 23 -0.91 1.50 7.13
C ILE A 23 0.01 2.71 7.34
N ILE A 24 0.39 3.01 8.59
CA ILE A 24 1.27 4.13 8.90
C ILE A 24 2.70 3.84 8.41
N GLU A 25 3.22 2.65 8.66
CA GLU A 25 4.55 2.24 8.19
C GLU A 25 4.61 2.23 6.66
N ILE A 26 3.57 1.69 6.02
CA ILE A 26 3.43 1.70 4.55
C ILE A 26 3.40 3.13 4.02
N CYS A 27 2.56 4.01 4.58
CA CYS A 27 2.48 5.40 4.12
C CYS A 27 3.80 6.16 4.31
N LYS A 28 4.52 5.92 5.42
CA LYS A 28 5.85 6.50 5.64
C LYS A 28 6.83 6.05 4.58
N TYR A 29 6.88 4.75 4.31
CA TYR A 29 7.72 4.20 3.26
C TYR A 29 7.42 4.82 1.90
N VAL A 30 6.14 4.90 1.52
CA VAL A 30 5.74 5.51 0.24
C VAL A 30 6.13 6.98 0.18
N TRP A 31 5.92 7.73 1.25
CA TRP A 31 6.33 9.14 1.31
C TRP A 31 7.85 9.29 1.14
N GLU A 32 8.64 8.55 1.92
CA GLU A 32 10.10 8.64 1.93
C GLU A 32 10.75 8.24 0.60
N ASN A 33 10.12 7.37 -0.19
CA ASN A 33 10.68 6.85 -1.44
C ASN A 33 10.05 7.46 -2.71
N TYR A 34 8.79 7.91 -2.65
CA TYR A 34 8.00 8.29 -3.83
C TYR A 34 7.35 9.68 -3.73
N GLU A 35 7.80 10.55 -2.81
CA GLU A 35 7.30 11.93 -2.69
C GLU A 35 7.27 12.67 -4.03
N GLN A 36 8.37 12.59 -4.80
CA GLN A 36 8.47 13.29 -6.08
C GLN A 36 7.48 12.75 -7.12
N ASP A 37 7.26 11.44 -7.15
CA ASP A 37 6.27 10.81 -8.03
C ASP A 37 4.86 11.18 -7.62
N LEU A 38 4.56 11.16 -6.31
CA LEU A 38 3.28 11.61 -5.76
C LEU A 38 2.96 13.04 -6.19
N HIS A 39 3.93 13.96 -6.10
CA HIS A 39 3.77 15.34 -6.56
C HIS A 39 3.38 15.45 -8.03
N ASN A 40 3.81 14.50 -8.86
CA ASN A 40 3.51 14.45 -10.29
C ASN A 40 2.19 13.73 -10.62
N MET A 41 1.49 13.16 -9.64
CA MET A 41 0.23 12.43 -9.85
C MET A 41 -1.04 13.30 -9.86
N GLY A 42 -0.90 14.64 -9.81
CA GLY A 42 -2.04 15.56 -9.86
C GLY A 42 -2.96 15.40 -8.65
N ASP A 43 -4.27 15.23 -8.86
CA ASP A 43 -5.25 15.13 -7.76
C ASP A 43 -4.97 13.96 -6.80
N ILE A 44 -4.34 12.89 -7.29
CA ILE A 44 -3.97 11.72 -6.45
C ILE A 44 -2.94 12.12 -5.39
N PHE A 45 -2.14 13.16 -5.60
CA PHE A 45 -1.26 13.72 -4.56
C PHE A 45 -2.02 14.05 -3.27
N TYR A 46 -3.30 14.43 -3.37
CA TYR A 46 -4.11 14.77 -2.20
C TYR A 46 -4.88 13.57 -1.64
N THR A 47 -4.97 12.46 -2.37
CA THR A 47 -5.79 11.30 -1.99
C THR A 47 -5.02 9.99 -1.88
N TRP A 48 -3.70 9.95 -2.14
CA TRP A 48 -2.94 8.71 -2.28
C TRP A 48 -3.03 7.78 -1.07
N GLN A 49 -3.16 8.32 0.15
CA GLN A 49 -3.35 7.50 1.36
C GLN A 49 -4.69 6.74 1.34
N TYR A 50 -5.74 7.34 0.79
CA TYR A 50 -7.00 6.65 0.51
C TYR A 50 -6.80 5.62 -0.61
N ASP A 51 -6.06 5.98 -1.67
CA ASP A 51 -5.76 5.06 -2.76
C ASP A 51 -4.94 3.83 -2.29
N ILE A 52 -4.08 3.95 -1.27
CA ILE A 52 -3.40 2.81 -0.63
C ILE A 52 -4.40 1.84 0.02
N ARG A 53 -5.46 2.36 0.66
CA ARG A 53 -6.51 1.50 1.25
C ARG A 53 -7.31 0.79 0.17
N TRP A 54 -7.57 1.47 -0.94
CA TRP A 54 -8.19 0.86 -2.11
C TRP A 54 -7.28 -0.21 -2.73
N ALA A 55 -5.97 0.06 -2.87
CA ALA A 55 -4.98 -0.88 -3.35
C ALA A 55 -4.91 -2.15 -2.49
N ALA A 56 -4.95 -2.01 -1.16
CA ALA A 56 -5.01 -3.16 -0.26
C ALA A 56 -6.30 -3.99 -0.44
N THR A 57 -7.43 -3.34 -0.74
CA THR A 57 -8.68 -4.04 -1.05
C THR A 57 -8.55 -4.84 -2.33
N GLU A 58 -7.91 -4.27 -3.35
CA GLU A 58 -7.67 -4.93 -4.63
C GLU A 58 -6.68 -6.10 -4.51
N LEU A 59 -5.58 -5.92 -3.77
CA LEU A 59 -4.61 -6.98 -3.51
C LEU A 59 -5.18 -8.15 -2.71
N ARG A 60 -6.13 -7.90 -1.79
CA ARG A 60 -6.87 -8.97 -1.11
C ARG A 60 -7.73 -9.78 -2.07
N LYS A 61 -8.44 -9.13 -2.98
CA LYS A 61 -9.22 -9.83 -4.02
C LYS A 61 -8.34 -10.69 -4.93
N ARG A 62 -7.10 -10.24 -5.16
CA ARG A 62 -6.08 -10.97 -5.92
C ARG A 62 -5.33 -12.04 -5.12
N GLY A 63 -5.62 -12.19 -3.82
CA GLY A 63 -4.93 -13.14 -2.95
C GLY A 63 -3.44 -12.83 -2.73
N LYS A 64 -3.04 -11.57 -2.83
CA LYS A 64 -1.64 -11.12 -2.62
C LYS A 64 -1.40 -10.56 -1.22
N ILE A 65 -2.43 -10.02 -0.59
CA ILE A 65 -2.44 -9.62 0.83
C ILE A 65 -3.48 -10.46 1.55
N LYS A 66 -3.16 -10.89 2.77
CA LYS A 66 -4.06 -11.70 3.58
C LYS A 66 -5.39 -10.95 3.88
N PRO A 67 -6.50 -11.69 3.96
CA PRO A 67 -7.77 -11.17 4.45
C PRO A 67 -7.65 -10.50 5.84
N THR A 68 -8.50 -9.51 6.11
CA THR A 68 -8.45 -8.71 7.35
C THR A 68 -8.73 -9.51 8.62
N ASP A 69 -9.43 -10.64 8.51
CA ASP A 69 -9.72 -11.58 9.58
C ASP A 69 -8.56 -12.56 9.86
N MET A 70 -7.57 -12.64 8.96
CA MET A 70 -6.39 -13.49 9.10
C MET A 70 -5.14 -12.74 9.60
N SER A 71 -5.23 -11.42 9.79
CA SER A 71 -4.13 -10.57 10.26
C SER A 71 -4.54 -9.79 11.52
N PRO A 72 -3.59 -9.42 12.40
CA PRO A 72 -3.86 -8.55 13.53
C PRO A 72 -4.51 -7.23 13.09
N GLN A 73 -5.38 -6.67 13.94
CA GLN A 73 -6.07 -5.42 13.62
C GLN A 73 -5.07 -4.32 13.27
N GLY A 74 -5.24 -3.72 12.09
CA GLY A 74 -4.39 -2.64 11.60
C GLY A 74 -3.08 -3.08 10.93
N ILE A 75 -2.79 -4.38 10.87
CA ILE A 75 -1.63 -4.95 10.18
C ILE A 75 -2.06 -5.60 8.86
N TRP A 76 -1.34 -5.30 7.79
CA TRP A 76 -1.49 -5.95 6.49
C TRP A 76 -0.28 -6.84 6.25
N GLU A 77 -0.48 -7.98 5.59
CA GLU A 77 0.54 -9.00 5.41
C GLU A 77 0.43 -9.63 4.03
N LEU A 78 1.56 -9.91 3.39
CA LEU A 78 1.61 -10.63 2.12
C LEU A 78 1.10 -12.07 2.29
N SER A 79 0.40 -12.56 1.26
CA SER A 79 0.06 -13.97 1.15
C SER A 79 1.26 -14.69 0.54
N ASN A 80 2.02 -15.38 1.37
CA ASN A 80 3.07 -16.32 0.92
C ASN A 80 2.47 -17.48 0.12
#